data_AF-A0A8R2RBT2-F1
#
_entry.id   AF-A0A8R2RBT2-F1
#
_cell.length_a   1.000
_cell.length_b   1.000
_cell.length_c   1.000
_cell.angle_alpha   90.00
_cell.angle_beta   90.00
_cell.angle_gamma   90.00
#
_symmetry.space_group_name_H-M   'P 1'
#
loop_
_entity.id
_entity.type
_entity.pdbx_description
1 polymer ?
#
loop_
_entity_poly.entity_id
_entity_poly.type
_entity_poly.pdbx_seq_one_letter_code
_entity_poly.pdbx_strand_id
1 'polypeptide(L)'
;MSRQSQTESTRLFDNSVRQCVRYVFCREADKIPIKRSEILEQIAPEYRKKSKNVLVEVEKELKRVYGYKLVEIKDKDKILYIVVLDEACESPPSRTTDLLQKRILSGALTHIFMSGRPVKEDDMWSFLDKSGLLAEDNISGRKLLTQQFTKQLYLSYSKMGEGELARYTFDWGPRANHELPKKFILQKVAVAFGTDPACWSEQYKRTLQ
;
A
#
# COMPACT_ATOMS: atom_id res chain seq x y z
N MET A 1 14.78 -43.98 -3.64
CA MET A 1 14.83 -42.81 -2.72
C MET A 1 13.96 -43.15 -1.52
N SER A 2 14.53 -43.07 -0.32
CA SER A 2 14.00 -43.65 0.92
C SER A 2 12.89 -42.79 1.55
N ARG A 3 11.96 -43.40 2.30
CA ARG A 3 10.86 -42.70 3.00
C ARG A 3 11.34 -41.55 3.92
N GLN A 4 12.57 -41.64 4.44
CA GLN A 4 13.23 -40.59 5.22
C GLN A 4 13.56 -39.34 4.40
N SER A 5 14.09 -39.46 3.18
CA SER A 5 14.46 -38.29 2.35
C SER A 5 13.23 -37.50 1.90
N GLN A 6 12.10 -38.18 1.70
CA GLN A 6 10.83 -37.55 1.35
C GLN A 6 10.22 -36.79 2.54
N THR A 7 10.32 -37.37 3.75
CA THR A 7 9.84 -36.74 5.00
C THR A 7 10.65 -35.49 5.35
N GLU A 8 11.96 -35.54 5.16
CA GLU A 8 12.87 -34.41 5.42
C GLU A 8 12.66 -33.27 4.40
N SER A 9 12.48 -33.61 3.13
CA SER A 9 12.11 -32.64 2.08
C SER A 9 10.81 -31.89 2.43
N THR A 10 9.74 -32.60 2.82
CA THR A 10 8.48 -31.96 3.24
C THR A 10 8.67 -31.02 4.43
N ARG A 11 9.45 -31.43 5.44
CA ARG A 11 9.73 -30.58 6.62
C ARG A 11 10.46 -29.29 6.26
N LEU A 12 11.42 -29.35 5.34
CA LEU A 12 12.16 -28.17 4.88
C LEU A 12 11.27 -27.20 4.09
N PHE A 13 10.34 -27.74 3.30
CA PHE A 13 9.34 -26.93 2.61
C PHE A 13 8.42 -26.20 3.60
N ASP A 14 7.83 -26.93 4.55
CA ASP A 14 6.95 -26.37 5.57
C ASP A 14 7.66 -25.32 6.44
N ASN A 15 8.94 -25.56 6.77
CA ASN A 15 9.74 -24.58 7.49
C ASN A 15 9.96 -23.30 6.66
N SER A 16 10.25 -23.43 5.36
CA SER A 16 10.38 -22.28 4.47
C SER A 16 9.09 -21.46 4.41
N VAL A 17 7.93 -22.12 4.29
CA VAL A 17 6.61 -21.46 4.32
C VAL A 17 6.41 -20.70 5.64
N ARG A 18 6.63 -21.36 6.79
CA ARG A 18 6.45 -20.74 8.11
C ARG A 18 7.39 -19.55 8.34
N GLN A 19 8.64 -19.66 7.92
CA GLN A 19 9.61 -18.57 8.03
C GLN A 19 9.22 -17.38 7.15
N CYS A 20 8.83 -17.63 5.90
CA CYS A 20 8.30 -16.60 5.02
C CYS A 20 7.06 -15.91 5.62
N VAL A 21 6.08 -16.66 6.12
CA VAL A 21 4.86 -16.11 6.74
C VAL A 21 5.22 -15.20 7.91
N ARG A 22 6.09 -15.64 8.83
CA ARG A 22 6.54 -14.83 9.97
C ARG A 22 7.24 -13.56 9.51
N TYR A 23 8.17 -13.68 8.58
CA TYR A 23 8.91 -12.54 8.04
C TYR A 23 7.97 -11.51 7.41
N VAL A 24 7.10 -11.96 6.51
CA VAL A 24 6.14 -11.12 5.78
C VAL A 24 5.18 -10.44 6.76
N PHE A 25 4.60 -11.18 7.71
CA PHE A 25 3.67 -10.61 8.68
C PHE A 25 4.32 -9.54 9.57
N CYS A 26 5.56 -9.74 10.02
CA CYS A 26 6.28 -8.73 10.81
C CYS A 26 6.52 -7.42 10.04
N ARG A 27 6.61 -7.48 8.71
CA ARG A 27 6.79 -6.31 7.84
C ARG A 27 5.51 -5.50 7.62
N GLU A 28 4.37 -5.96 8.12
CA GLU A 28 3.15 -5.19 7.98
C GLU A 28 3.13 -3.93 8.86
N ALA A 29 3.81 -3.97 10.01
CA ALA A 29 3.80 -2.86 10.97
C ALA A 29 4.44 -1.57 10.42
N ASP A 30 5.50 -1.70 9.60
CA ASP A 30 6.25 -0.57 9.02
C ASP A 30 5.70 -0.13 7.64
N LYS A 31 4.83 -0.95 7.03
CA LYS A 31 4.23 -0.76 5.72
C LYS A 31 5.26 -0.62 4.58
N ILE A 32 6.50 -1.06 4.80
CA ILE A 32 7.57 -0.99 3.79
C ILE A 32 7.45 -2.19 2.84
N PRO A 33 7.35 -1.95 1.52
CA PRO A 33 7.33 -3.02 0.53
C PRO A 33 8.56 -3.93 0.65
N ILE A 34 8.34 -5.23 0.48
CA ILE A 34 9.35 -6.27 0.61
C ILE A 34 9.90 -6.57 -0.79
N LYS A 35 11.22 -6.57 -0.97
CA LYS A 35 11.82 -6.98 -2.24
C LYS A 35 11.70 -8.48 -2.43
N ARG A 36 11.62 -8.91 -3.70
CA ARG A 36 11.69 -10.34 -4.04
C ARG A 36 12.92 -11.04 -3.45
N SER A 37 14.09 -10.39 -3.44
CA SER A 37 15.31 -10.98 -2.86
C SER A 37 15.17 -11.27 -1.37
N GLU A 38 14.57 -10.36 -0.60
CA GLU A 38 14.35 -10.52 0.85
C GLU A 38 13.45 -11.73 1.16
N ILE A 39 12.43 -11.98 0.32
CA ILE A 39 11.59 -13.19 0.43
C ILE A 39 12.40 -14.45 0.12
N LEU A 40 13.20 -14.43 -0.95
CA LEU A 40 14.01 -15.59 -1.35
C LEU A 40 15.05 -15.98 -0.29
N GLU A 41 15.52 -15.02 0.50
CA GLU A 41 16.41 -15.26 1.65
C GLU A 41 15.73 -16.09 2.75
N GLN A 42 14.41 -15.99 2.90
CA GLN A 42 13.63 -16.78 3.86
C GLN A 42 13.35 -18.21 3.38
N ILE A 43 13.58 -18.49 2.09
CA ILE A 43 13.31 -19.79 1.47
C ILE A 43 14.60 -20.60 1.42
N ALA A 44 14.52 -21.88 1.85
CA ALA A 44 15.67 -22.78 1.78
C ALA A 44 16.19 -22.90 0.32
N PRO A 45 17.52 -22.97 0.11
CA PRO A 45 18.13 -22.89 -1.22
C PRO A 45 17.54 -23.84 -2.27
N GLU A 46 17.15 -25.05 -1.86
CA GLU A 46 16.58 -26.10 -2.71
C GLU A 46 15.22 -25.71 -3.30
N TYR A 47 14.48 -24.84 -2.61
CA TYR A 47 13.16 -24.37 -3.01
C TYR A 47 13.15 -22.98 -3.64
N ARG A 48 14.27 -22.25 -3.69
CA ARG A 48 14.32 -20.89 -4.28
C ARG A 48 13.89 -20.88 -5.75
N LYS A 49 14.27 -21.89 -6.53
CA LYS A 49 13.82 -22.08 -7.93
C LYS A 49 12.32 -22.34 -8.05
N LYS A 50 11.71 -22.91 -7.01
CA LYS A 50 10.27 -23.17 -6.88
C LYS A 50 9.57 -22.18 -5.96
N SER A 51 10.14 -20.98 -5.78
CA SER A 51 9.63 -19.94 -4.87
C SER A 51 8.17 -19.57 -5.11
N LYS A 52 7.69 -19.67 -6.36
CA LYS A 52 6.26 -19.47 -6.66
C LYS A 52 5.35 -20.43 -5.89
N ASN A 53 5.72 -21.71 -5.78
CA ASN A 53 4.93 -22.70 -5.06
C ASN A 53 4.95 -22.43 -3.54
N VAL A 54 6.11 -22.01 -3.02
CA VAL A 54 6.24 -21.61 -1.61
C VAL A 54 5.34 -20.40 -1.33
N LEU A 55 5.37 -19.39 -2.21
CA LEU A 55 4.57 -18.16 -2.07
C LEU A 55 3.06 -18.43 -2.10
N VAL A 56 2.59 -19.38 -2.92
CA VAL A 56 1.19 -19.79 -2.92
C VAL A 56 0.77 -20.33 -1.54
N GLU A 57 1.59 -21.15 -0.91
CA GLU A 57 1.30 -21.66 0.43
C GLU A 57 1.44 -20.57 1.51
N VAL A 58 2.42 -19.66 1.36
CA VAL A 58 2.56 -18.49 2.25
C VAL A 58 1.31 -17.61 2.20
N GLU A 59 0.77 -17.32 1.02
CA GLU A 59 -0.45 -16.50 0.87
C GLU A 59 -1.66 -17.18 1.52
N LYS A 60 -1.83 -18.49 1.32
CA LYS A 60 -2.89 -19.28 1.96
C LYS A 60 -2.79 -19.24 3.49
N GLU A 61 -1.60 -19.47 4.03
CA GLU A 61 -1.35 -19.45 5.47
C GLU A 61 -1.55 -18.05 6.06
N LEU A 62 -1.04 -17.02 5.39
CA LEU A 62 -1.17 -15.62 5.80
C LEU A 62 -2.64 -15.21 5.88
N LYS A 63 -3.44 -15.59 4.87
CA LYS A 63 -4.88 -15.34 4.84
C LYS A 63 -5.60 -16.11 5.94
N ARG A 64 -5.36 -17.43 6.03
CA ARG A 64 -6.08 -18.31 6.97
C ARG A 64 -5.80 -17.97 8.43
N VAL A 65 -4.56 -17.65 8.78
CA VAL A 65 -4.13 -17.46 10.17
C VAL A 65 -4.23 -16.01 10.61
N TYR A 66 -3.89 -15.06 9.74
CA TYR A 66 -3.77 -13.65 10.10
C TYR A 66 -4.80 -12.75 9.41
N GLY A 67 -5.52 -13.24 8.40
CA GLY A 67 -6.45 -12.42 7.62
C GLY A 67 -5.76 -11.41 6.70
N TYR A 68 -4.50 -11.64 6.31
CA TYR A 68 -3.77 -10.77 5.37
C TYR A 68 -3.51 -11.48 4.04
N LYS A 69 -3.40 -10.70 2.98
CA LYS A 69 -2.95 -11.15 1.67
C LYS A 69 -1.60 -10.54 1.32
N LEU A 70 -0.81 -11.29 0.58
CA LEU A 70 0.47 -10.84 0.04
C LEU A 70 0.25 -10.44 -1.42
N VAL A 71 0.46 -9.17 -1.75
CA VAL A 71 0.19 -8.64 -3.09
C VAL A 71 1.51 -8.31 -3.78
N GLU A 72 1.71 -8.86 -4.98
CA GLU A 72 2.83 -8.52 -5.84
C GLU A 72 2.57 -7.18 -6.54
N ILE A 73 3.52 -6.24 -6.40
CA ILE A 73 3.51 -4.93 -7.05
C ILE A 73 4.69 -4.85 -8.03
N LYS A 74 4.39 -4.50 -9.28
CA LYS A 74 5.40 -4.18 -10.28
C LYS A 74 5.69 -2.68 -10.23
N ASP A 75 6.89 -2.31 -9.80
CA ASP A 75 7.38 -0.93 -9.77
C ASP A 75 8.56 -0.80 -10.72
N LYS A 76 8.31 -0.24 -11.92
CA LYS A 76 9.29 -0.18 -13.02
C LYS A 76 9.84 -1.58 -13.31
N ASP A 77 11.16 -1.78 -13.18
CA ASP A 77 11.84 -3.06 -13.40
C ASP A 77 11.95 -3.92 -12.13
N LYS A 78 11.28 -3.54 -11.04
CA LYS A 78 11.37 -4.21 -9.73
C LYS A 78 10.05 -4.90 -9.38
N ILE A 79 10.17 -6.07 -8.77
CA ILE A 79 9.06 -6.79 -8.14
C ILE A 79 9.14 -6.57 -6.63
N LEU A 80 8.11 -5.93 -6.09
CA LEU A 80 7.92 -5.69 -4.67
C LEU A 80 6.69 -6.46 -4.19
N TYR A 81 6.60 -6.69 -2.89
CA TYR A 81 5.44 -7.29 -2.25
C TYR A 81 4.95 -6.40 -1.12
N ILE A 82 3.64 -6.24 -1.01
CA ILE A 82 2.99 -5.56 0.11
C ILE A 82 2.10 -6.53 0.85
N VAL A 83 2.00 -6.36 2.15
CA VAL A 83 1.04 -7.06 3.00
C VAL A 83 -0.13 -6.12 3.21
N VAL A 84 -1.33 -6.62 2.97
CA VAL A 84 -2.56 -5.84 3.14
C VAL A 84 -3.62 -6.72 3.77
N LEU A 85 -4.49 -6.13 4.57
CA LEU A 85 -5.58 -6.86 5.20
C LEU A 85 -6.53 -7.41 4.12
N ASP A 86 -6.97 -8.66 4.27
CA ASP A 86 -7.89 -9.34 3.36
C ASP A 86 -9.36 -9.19 3.83
N GLU A 87 -9.65 -8.04 4.41
CA GLU A 87 -11.01 -7.55 4.65
C GLU A 87 -11.16 -6.25 3.86
N ALA A 88 -12.28 -6.08 3.17
CA ALA A 88 -12.60 -4.80 2.55
C ALA A 88 -12.72 -3.78 3.68
N CYS A 89 -11.66 -3.01 3.93
CA CYS A 89 -11.60 -2.02 4.99
C CYS A 89 -12.75 -1.01 4.82
N GLU A 90 -13.80 -1.13 5.62
CA GLU A 90 -14.77 -0.06 5.89
C GLU A 90 -14.19 1.01 6.84
N SER A 91 -12.94 0.83 7.27
CA SER A 91 -12.18 1.79 8.07
C SER A 91 -10.68 1.64 7.78
N PRO A 92 -9.88 2.72 7.80
CA PRO A 92 -8.44 2.63 7.51
C PRO A 92 -7.73 1.66 8.47
N PRO A 93 -6.76 0.87 7.99
CA PRO A 93 -6.16 -0.23 8.74
C PRO A 93 -5.69 0.22 10.13
N SER A 94 -6.32 -0.32 11.16
CA SER A 94 -5.97 -0.09 12.55
C SER A 94 -4.98 -1.14 13.00
N ARG A 95 -3.68 -0.80 12.91
CA ARG A 95 -2.65 -0.94 13.94
C ARG A 95 -1.37 -0.26 13.41
N THR A 96 -0.60 0.35 14.33
CA THR A 96 0.77 0.89 14.19
C THR A 96 1.08 2.23 13.48
N THR A 97 0.12 2.97 12.91
CA THR A 97 0.40 4.36 12.47
C THR A 97 -0.27 5.40 13.39
N ASP A 98 0.45 6.45 13.77
CA ASP A 98 -0.06 7.62 14.47
C ASP A 98 -1.35 8.14 13.82
N LEU A 99 -2.39 8.38 14.62
CA LEU A 99 -3.70 8.85 14.16
C LEU A 99 -3.58 10.11 13.32
N LEU A 100 -2.64 10.99 13.64
CA LEU A 100 -2.39 12.20 12.86
C LEU A 100 -1.89 11.87 11.45
N GLN A 101 -0.89 10.98 11.32
CA GLN A 101 -0.37 10.55 10.02
C GLN A 101 -1.46 9.90 9.17
N LYS A 102 -2.34 9.09 9.78
CA LYS A 102 -3.49 8.51 9.06
C LYS A 102 -4.43 9.60 8.53
N ARG A 103 -4.76 10.60 9.35
CA ARG A 103 -5.62 11.71 8.92
C ARG A 103 -5.00 12.50 7.76
N ILE A 104 -3.70 12.78 7.84
CA ILE A 104 -2.97 13.46 6.77
C ILE A 104 -2.98 12.61 5.48
N LEU A 105 -2.66 11.32 5.58
CA LEU A 105 -2.68 10.41 4.43
C LEU A 105 -4.07 10.31 3.79
N SER A 106 -5.12 10.12 4.61
CA SER A 106 -6.49 10.06 4.13
C SER A 106 -6.91 11.37 3.47
N GLY A 107 -6.53 12.52 4.03
CA GLY A 107 -6.77 13.83 3.43
C GLY A 107 -6.09 13.99 2.07
N ALA A 108 -4.81 13.64 1.97
CA ALA A 108 -4.05 13.69 0.72
C ALA A 108 -4.64 12.78 -0.37
N LEU A 109 -4.95 11.52 -0.03
CA LEU A 109 -5.57 10.58 -0.97
C LEU A 109 -6.97 11.03 -1.40
N THR A 110 -7.75 11.60 -0.48
CA THR A 110 -9.05 12.19 -0.79
C THR A 110 -8.91 13.34 -1.76
N HIS A 111 -7.97 14.26 -1.53
CA HIS A 111 -7.76 15.39 -2.42
C HIS A 111 -7.34 14.96 -3.82
N ILE A 112 -6.43 13.98 -3.95
CA ILE A 112 -6.03 13.43 -5.25
C ILE A 112 -7.22 12.78 -5.96
N PHE A 113 -7.98 11.94 -5.25
CA PHE A 113 -9.14 11.25 -5.82
C PHE A 113 -10.21 12.24 -6.30
N MET A 114 -10.56 13.22 -5.46
CA MET A 114 -11.55 14.23 -5.79
C MET A 114 -11.07 15.17 -6.90
N SER A 115 -9.77 15.43 -7.02
CA SER A 115 -9.21 16.23 -8.11
C SER A 115 -9.28 15.52 -9.47
N GLY A 116 -9.38 14.19 -9.49
CA GLY A 116 -9.49 13.40 -10.71
C GLY A 116 -8.22 13.36 -11.58
N ARG A 117 -7.12 13.95 -11.11
CA ARG A 117 -5.82 14.05 -11.79
C ARG A 117 -4.69 14.11 -10.76
N PRO A 118 -3.43 13.88 -11.16
CA PRO A 118 -2.28 14.15 -10.29
C PRO A 118 -2.31 15.59 -9.78
N VAL A 119 -2.07 15.75 -8.48
CA VAL A 119 -2.15 17.04 -7.77
C VAL A 119 -0.75 17.64 -7.69
N LYS A 120 -0.60 18.94 -7.98
CA LYS A 120 0.69 19.62 -7.85
C LYS A 120 1.09 19.73 -6.38
N GLU A 121 2.39 19.75 -6.13
CA GLU A 121 2.93 19.88 -4.77
C GLU A 121 2.36 21.11 -4.02
N ASP A 122 2.34 22.29 -4.64
CA ASP A 122 1.80 23.51 -4.04
C ASP A 122 0.30 23.41 -3.73
N ASP A 123 -0.48 22.79 -4.64
CA ASP A 123 -1.92 22.58 -4.46
C ASP A 123 -2.18 21.62 -3.28
N MET A 124 -1.35 20.58 -3.13
CA MET A 124 -1.42 19.64 -2.01
C MET A 124 -1.17 20.34 -0.67
N TRP A 125 -0.14 21.18 -0.58
CA TRP A 125 0.14 21.93 0.64
C TRP A 125 -0.98 22.90 1.00
N SER A 126 -1.46 23.67 0.02
CA SER A 126 -2.57 24.60 0.23
C SER A 126 -3.83 23.89 0.70
N PHE A 127 -4.14 22.71 0.15
CA PHE A 127 -5.29 21.91 0.57
C PHE A 127 -5.16 21.42 2.01
N LEU A 128 -4.01 20.84 2.37
CA LEU A 128 -3.80 20.27 3.71
C LEU A 128 -3.79 21.34 4.79
N ASP A 129 -3.26 22.53 4.49
CA ASP A 129 -3.26 23.68 5.39
C ASP A 129 -4.68 24.21 5.63
N LYS A 130 -5.43 24.49 4.55
CA LYS A 130 -6.83 24.94 4.62
C LYS A 130 -7.76 23.93 5.30
N SER A 131 -7.41 22.64 5.23
CA SER A 131 -8.17 21.56 5.89
C SER A 131 -7.78 21.34 7.35
N GLY A 132 -6.79 22.08 7.88
CA GLY A 132 -6.30 21.94 9.25
C GLY A 132 -5.59 20.60 9.52
N LEU A 133 -5.07 19.95 8.47
CA LEU A 133 -4.41 18.64 8.57
C LEU A 133 -2.89 18.77 8.70
N LEU A 134 -2.30 19.71 7.96
CA LEU A 134 -0.87 19.95 7.97
C LEU A 134 -0.58 21.40 7.56
N ALA A 135 0.06 22.16 8.44
CA ALA A 135 0.46 23.53 8.15
C ALA A 135 1.43 23.60 6.97
N GLU A 136 1.31 24.63 6.14
CA GLU A 136 2.13 24.75 4.94
C GLU A 136 3.63 24.82 5.28
N ASP A 137 4.04 25.51 6.34
CA ASP A 137 5.44 25.64 6.77
C ASP A 137 6.02 24.41 7.50
N ASN A 138 5.23 23.36 7.71
CA ASN A 138 5.66 22.17 8.44
C ASN A 138 6.54 21.23 7.58
N ILE A 139 7.85 21.50 7.59
CA ILE A 139 8.86 20.74 6.84
C ILE A 139 8.82 19.24 7.17
N SER A 140 8.65 18.86 8.44
CA SER A 140 8.63 17.46 8.88
C SER A 140 7.41 16.72 8.32
N GLY A 141 6.23 17.34 8.31
CA GLY A 141 5.04 16.74 7.71
C GLY A 141 5.09 16.71 6.18
N ARG A 142 5.77 17.65 5.51
CA ARG A 142 6.02 17.52 4.06
C ARG A 142 6.89 16.31 3.73
N LYS A 143 7.91 16.01 4.56
CA LYS A 143 8.73 14.79 4.45
C LYS A 143 7.91 13.51 4.65
N LEU A 144 6.89 13.55 5.50
CA LEU A 144 5.97 12.43 5.67
C LEU A 144 5.30 12.04 4.33
N LEU A 145 4.80 13.01 3.57
CA LEU A 145 4.19 12.74 2.26
C LEU A 145 5.23 12.36 1.20
N THR A 146 6.28 13.18 1.04
CA THR A 146 7.25 13.03 -0.06
C THR A 146 8.19 11.84 0.12
N GLN A 147 8.41 11.37 1.36
CA GLN A 147 9.36 10.28 1.66
C GLN A 147 8.68 9.06 2.29
N GLN A 148 7.93 9.23 3.38
CA GLN A 148 7.41 8.08 4.11
C GLN A 148 6.25 7.42 3.35
N PHE A 149 5.22 8.17 2.97
CA PHE A 149 4.06 7.63 2.25
C PHE A 149 4.40 7.19 0.83
N THR A 150 5.42 7.78 0.21
CA THR A 150 5.96 7.31 -1.08
C THR A 150 6.74 6.01 -0.92
N LYS A 151 7.59 5.89 0.10
CA LYS A 151 8.30 4.64 0.43
C LYS A 151 7.34 3.51 0.80
N GLN A 152 6.22 3.83 1.45
CA GLN A 152 5.15 2.88 1.77
C GLN A 152 4.23 2.56 0.57
N LEU A 153 4.43 3.23 -0.58
CA LEU A 153 3.63 3.10 -1.81
C LEU A 153 2.16 3.51 -1.65
N TYR A 154 1.83 4.33 -0.67
CA TYR A 154 0.51 4.97 -0.61
C TYR A 154 0.39 6.13 -1.59
N LEU A 155 1.48 6.88 -1.79
CA LEU A 155 1.55 7.99 -2.73
C LEU A 155 2.60 7.70 -3.80
N SER A 156 2.32 8.12 -5.03
CA SER A 156 3.33 8.29 -6.06
C SER A 156 3.74 9.76 -6.07
N TYR A 157 5.04 10.03 -6.02
CA TYR A 157 5.59 11.38 -6.07
C TYR A 157 6.61 11.45 -7.20
N SER A 158 6.31 12.23 -8.23
CA SER A 158 7.11 12.28 -9.45
C SER A 158 7.20 13.69 -10.01
N LYS A 159 8.32 13.94 -10.68
CA LYS A 159 8.54 15.16 -11.46
C LYS A 159 7.82 15.01 -12.81
N MET A 160 6.91 15.93 -13.10
CA MET A 160 6.19 16.02 -14.37
C MET A 160 6.71 17.22 -15.16
N GLY A 161 7.00 17.02 -16.45
CA GLY A 161 7.56 18.03 -17.34
C GLY A 161 9.09 18.10 -17.34
N GLU A 162 9.63 19.02 -18.15
CA GLU A 162 11.07 19.18 -18.39
C GLU A 162 11.54 20.62 -18.11
N GLY A 163 12.82 20.76 -17.78
CA GLY A 163 13.46 22.07 -17.53
C GLY A 163 12.85 22.84 -16.35
N GLU A 164 12.80 24.16 -16.48
CA GLU A 164 12.29 25.13 -15.49
C GLU A 164 10.76 25.02 -15.26
N LEU A 165 10.04 24.36 -16.16
CA LEU A 165 8.59 24.17 -16.05
C LEU A 165 8.21 22.91 -15.27
N ALA A 166 9.20 22.08 -14.93
CA ALA A 166 8.93 20.83 -14.29
C ALA A 166 8.37 21.04 -12.87
N ARG A 167 7.27 20.35 -12.57
CA ARG A 167 6.57 20.43 -11.29
C ARG A 167 6.52 19.05 -10.66
N TYR A 168 6.60 19.01 -9.34
CA TYR A 168 6.31 17.78 -8.62
C TYR A 168 4.81 17.59 -8.45
N THR A 169 4.37 16.36 -8.62
CA THR A 169 2.97 15.97 -8.48
C THR A 169 2.82 14.73 -7.62
N PHE A 170 1.72 14.68 -6.89
CA PHE A 170 1.25 13.54 -6.13
C PHE A 170 0.15 12.80 -6.89
N ASP A 171 0.22 11.48 -6.88
CA ASP A 171 -0.82 10.58 -7.35
C ASP A 171 -1.04 9.43 -6.36
N TRP A 172 -2.10 8.64 -6.55
CA TRP A 172 -2.35 7.42 -5.79
C TRP A 172 -1.26 6.38 -6.03
N GLY A 173 -0.68 5.88 -4.95
CA GLY A 173 0.24 4.77 -4.99
C GLY A 173 -0.48 3.41 -5.05
N PRO A 174 0.22 2.34 -5.45
CA PRO A 174 -0.38 1.02 -5.60
C PRO A 174 -0.89 0.42 -4.28
N ARG A 175 -0.26 0.70 -3.12
CA ARG A 175 -0.78 0.23 -1.82
C ARG A 175 -2.13 0.85 -1.50
N ALA A 176 -2.33 2.14 -1.81
CA ALA A 176 -3.61 2.81 -1.57
C ALA A 176 -4.76 2.15 -2.35
N ASN A 177 -4.52 1.67 -3.57
CA ASN A 177 -5.54 0.95 -4.35
C ASN A 177 -5.98 -0.37 -3.68
N HIS A 178 -5.13 -0.99 -2.87
CA HIS A 178 -5.45 -2.24 -2.17
C HIS A 178 -6.02 -2.04 -0.76
N GLU A 179 -5.57 -1.00 -0.04
CA GLU A 179 -5.99 -0.76 1.35
C GLU A 179 -7.15 0.22 1.50
N LEU A 180 -7.41 1.09 0.50
CA LEU A 180 -8.39 2.16 0.60
C LEU A 180 -9.33 2.16 -0.62
N PRO A 181 -10.56 1.66 -0.48
CA PRO A 181 -11.55 1.70 -1.55
C PRO A 181 -11.90 3.15 -1.90
N LYS A 182 -11.75 3.55 -3.17
CA LYS A 182 -12.16 4.88 -3.66
C LYS A 182 -13.63 5.19 -3.37
N LYS A 183 -14.48 4.15 -3.43
CA LYS A 183 -15.89 4.23 -3.05
C LYS A 183 -16.09 4.72 -1.62
N PHE A 184 -15.29 4.21 -0.68
CA PHE A 184 -15.35 4.60 0.72
C PHE A 184 -15.03 6.10 0.89
N ILE A 185 -13.99 6.57 0.21
CA ILE A 185 -13.61 8.00 0.21
C ILE A 185 -14.75 8.85 -0.34
N LEU A 186 -15.32 8.47 -1.49
CA LEU A 186 -16.42 9.23 -2.10
C LEU A 186 -17.63 9.33 -1.17
N GLN A 187 -18.00 8.22 -0.51
CA GLN A 187 -19.10 8.20 0.46
C GLN A 187 -18.82 9.13 1.64
N LYS A 188 -17.61 9.11 2.20
CA LYS A 188 -17.24 10.01 3.31
C LYS A 188 -17.28 11.47 2.92
N VAL A 189 -16.82 11.80 1.71
CA VAL A 189 -16.91 13.16 1.17
C VAL A 189 -18.38 13.56 0.98
N ALA A 190 -19.21 12.70 0.38
CA ALA A 190 -20.63 12.96 0.19
C ALA A 190 -21.36 13.28 1.50
N VAL A 191 -21.10 12.48 2.55
CA VAL A 191 -21.63 12.72 3.90
C VAL A 191 -21.17 14.08 4.45
N ALA A 192 -19.88 14.41 4.31
CA ALA A 192 -19.33 15.67 4.82
C ALA A 192 -19.94 16.91 4.14
N PHE A 193 -20.31 16.80 2.86
CA PHE A 193 -20.93 17.88 2.08
C PHE A 193 -22.47 17.81 2.05
N GLY A 194 -23.08 16.83 2.74
CA GLY A 194 -24.54 16.66 2.75
C GLY A 194 -25.16 16.41 1.37
N THR A 195 -24.43 15.69 0.50
CA THR A 195 -24.84 15.44 -0.90
C THR A 195 -24.76 13.96 -1.26
N ASP A 196 -25.27 13.58 -2.43
CA ASP A 196 -25.19 12.20 -2.94
C ASP A 196 -23.83 11.95 -3.62
N PRO A 197 -23.16 10.81 -3.39
CA PRO A 197 -21.97 10.41 -4.14
C PRO A 197 -22.08 10.54 -5.68
N ALA A 198 -23.28 10.31 -6.23
CA ALA A 198 -23.57 10.40 -7.65
C ALA A 198 -23.48 11.82 -8.20
N CYS A 199 -23.54 12.86 -7.35
CA CYS A 199 -23.32 14.25 -7.76
C CYS A 199 -21.90 14.47 -8.32
N TRP A 200 -20.92 13.66 -7.92
CA TRP A 200 -19.59 13.64 -8.52
C TRP A 200 -19.49 12.52 -9.56
N SER A 201 -20.16 12.71 -10.70
CA SER A 201 -20.34 11.67 -11.71
C SER A 201 -19.03 11.03 -12.21
N GLU A 202 -17.96 11.82 -12.38
CA GLU A 202 -16.65 11.33 -12.80
C GLU A 202 -15.98 10.48 -11.72
N GLN A 203 -15.98 10.95 -10.47
CA GLN A 203 -15.43 10.23 -9.33
C GLN A 203 -16.23 8.94 -9.09
N TYR A 204 -17.55 9.01 -9.18
CA TYR A 204 -18.45 7.86 -9.02
C TYR A 204 -18.13 6.76 -10.04
N LYS A 205 -17.95 7.10 -11.32
CA LYS A 205 -17.53 6.14 -12.36
C LYS A 205 -16.23 5.43 -12.01
N ARG A 206 -15.26 6.15 -11.42
CA ARG A 206 -13.97 5.60 -10.99
C ARG A 206 -14.05 4.70 -9.75
N THR A 207 -15.19 4.66 -9.06
CA THR A 207 -15.44 3.71 -7.96
C THR A 207 -15.98 2.36 -8.43
N LEU A 208 -16.40 2.26 -9.70
CA LEU A 208 -16.97 1.07 -10.30
C LEU A 208 -15.94 0.21 -11.07
N GLN A 209 -14.69 0.67 -11.09
CA GLN A 209 -13.53 0.02 -11.73
C GLN A 209 -12.60 -0.55 -10.66
#